data_AF-A0A256YIP1-F1
#
_entry.id   AF-A0A256YIP1-F1
#
_cell.length_a   1.000
_cell.length_b   1.000
_cell.length_c   1.000
_cell.angle_alpha   90.00
_cell.angle_beta   90.00
_cell.angle_gamma   90.00
#
_symmetry.space_group_name_H-M   'P 1'
#
loop_
_entity.id
_entity.type
_entity.pdbx_description
1 polymer ?
#
loop_
_entity_poly.entity_id
_entity_poly.type
_entity_poly.pdbx_seq_one_letter_code
_entity_poly.pdbx_strand_id
1 'polypeptide(L)' 'METTLTLKFKGMEARILDEMIKSGIFNTKSEAIRSALVKYAMDLGLFNRKKIWEEREIKK' A
#
# COMPACT_ATOMS: atom_id res chain seq x y z
N MET A 1 7.83 -14.80 -1.70
CA MET A 1 6.46 -15.27 -2.04
C MET A 1 5.67 -14.11 -2.62
N GLU A 2 4.89 -14.33 -3.67
CA GLU A 2 3.98 -13.34 -4.25
C GLU A 2 2.54 -13.84 -4.08
N THR A 3 1.60 -12.92 -3.86
CA THR A 3 0.17 -13.22 -3.75
C THR A 3 -0.65 -12.15 -4.48
N THR A 4 -1.74 -12.57 -5.10
CA THR A 4 -2.61 -11.72 -5.92
C THR A 4 -4.02 -11.73 -5.37
N LEU A 5 -4.67 -10.57 -5.46
CA LEU A 5 -5.91 -10.25 -4.79
C LEU A 5 -6.74 -9.34 -5.70
N THR A 6 -8.03 -9.67 -5.89
CA THR A 6 -9.00 -8.82 -6.57
C THR A 6 -9.96 -8.21 -5.56
N LEU A 7 -9.97 -6.88 -5.46
CA LEU A 7 -10.81 -6.13 -4.51
C LEU A 7 -11.92 -5.35 -5.23
N LYS A 8 -13.08 -5.26 -4.59
CA LYS A 8 -14.17 -4.34 -4.97
C LYS A 8 -14.37 -3.30 -3.88
N PHE A 9 -13.86 -2.10 -4.09
CA PHE A 9 -14.06 -0.97 -3.18
C PHE A 9 -15.42 -0.33 -3.40
N LYS A 10 -16.07 0.11 -2.32
CA LYS A 10 -17.39 0.75 -2.38
C LYS A 10 -17.43 2.01 -1.51
N GLY A 11 -18.27 2.97 -1.90
CA GLY A 11 -18.51 4.19 -1.14
C GLY A 11 -17.21 4.93 -0.81
N MET A 12 -16.94 5.10 0.48
CA MET A 12 -15.80 5.86 0.99
C MET A 12 -14.45 5.30 0.56
N GLU A 13 -14.28 3.97 0.53
CA GLU A 13 -13.02 3.33 0.14
C GLU A 13 -12.66 3.64 -1.32
N ALA A 14 -13.67 3.60 -2.20
CA ALA A 14 -13.49 3.90 -3.62
C ALA A 14 -13.11 5.37 -3.82
N ARG A 15 -13.72 6.27 -3.05
CA ARG A 15 -13.42 7.72 -3.08
C ARG A 15 -12.01 8.01 -2.59
N ILE A 16 -11.60 7.44 -1.45
CA ILE A 16 -10.24 7.61 -0.91
C ILE A 16 -9.21 7.14 -1.94
N LEU A 17 -9.42 5.95 -2.51
CA LEU A 17 -8.51 5.41 -3.50
C LEU A 17 -8.42 6.30 -4.75
N ASP A 18 -9.53 6.88 -5.20
CA ASP A 18 -9.56 7.81 -6.33
C ASP A 18 -8.82 9.13 -6.01
N GLU A 19 -9.02 9.69 -4.81
CA GLU A 19 -8.30 10.88 -4.34
C GLU A 19 -6.79 10.62 -4.21
N MET A 20 -6.38 9.43 -3.76
CA MET A 20 -4.96 9.03 -3.71
C MET A 20 -4.31 9.05 -5.09
N ILE A 21 -5.01 8.62 -6.15
CA ILE A 21 -4.48 8.69 -7.52
C ILE A 21 -4.50 10.12 -8.04
N LYS A 22 -5.59 10.85 -7.85
CA LYS A 22 -5.74 12.25 -8.30
C LYS A 22 -4.73 13.20 -7.67
N SER A 23 -4.26 12.91 -6.47
CA SER A 23 -3.20 13.69 -5.81
C SER A 23 -1.85 13.65 -6.55
N GLY A 24 -1.67 12.71 -7.49
CA GLY A 24 -0.39 12.51 -8.20
C GLY A 24 0.67 11.78 -7.38
N ILE A 25 0.37 11.40 -6.13
CA ILE A 25 1.32 10.68 -5.25
C ILE A 25 1.55 9.24 -5.74
N PHE A 26 0.54 8.61 -6.34
CA PHE A 26 0.62 7.23 -6.84
C PHE A 26 0.15 7.13 -8.28
N ASN A 27 0.85 6.33 -9.09
CA ASN A 27 0.54 6.18 -10.50
C ASN A 27 -0.59 5.19 -10.76
N THR A 28 -0.78 4.22 -9.87
CA THR A 28 -1.79 3.16 -10.01
C THR A 28 -2.50 2.86 -8.70
N LYS A 29 -3.74 2.38 -8.79
CA LYS A 29 -4.52 1.90 -7.63
C LYS A 29 -3.78 0.82 -6.84
N SER A 30 -3.11 -0.09 -7.53
CA SER A 30 -2.32 -1.16 -6.91
C SER A 30 -1.11 -0.63 -6.14
N GLU A 31 -0.46 0.43 -6.63
CA GLU A 31 0.63 1.10 -5.92
C GLU A 31 0.13 1.82 -4.67
N ALA A 32 -0.97 2.56 -4.78
CA ALA A 32 -1.62 3.23 -3.65
C ALA A 32 -2.00 2.24 -2.55
N ILE A 33 -2.65 1.13 -2.89
CA ILE A 33 -3.07 0.10 -1.92
C ILE A 33 -1.86 -0.60 -1.27
N ARG A 34 -0.83 -0.95 -2.03
CA ARG A 34 0.40 -1.54 -1.45
C ARG A 34 1.07 -0.57 -0.48
N SER A 35 1.13 0.70 -0.83
CA SER A 35 1.71 1.74 0.04
C SER A 35 0.88 1.97 1.31
N ALA A 36 -0.45 2.01 1.17
CA ALA A 36 -1.37 2.12 2.29
C ALA A 36 -1.26 0.93 3.26
N LEU A 37 -1.13 -0.30 2.74
CA LEU A 37 -0.93 -1.49 3.55
C LEU A 37 0.36 -1.41 4.38
N VAL A 38 1.47 -1.02 3.76
CA VAL A 38 2.76 -0.86 4.45
C VAL A 38 2.65 0.23 5.52
N LYS A 39 2.06 1.39 5.18
CA LYS A 39 1.85 2.50 6.12
C LYS A 39 1.00 2.07 7.31
N TYR A 40 -0.12 1.40 7.06
CA TYR A 40 -1.00 0.92 8.12
C TYR A 40 -0.29 -0.08 9.04
N ALA A 41 0.49 -1.00 8.48
CA ALA A 41 1.27 -1.94 9.28
C ALA A 41 2.35 -1.25 10.14
N MET A 42 2.96 -0.16 9.65
CA MET A 42 3.85 0.69 10.45
C MET A 42 3.11 1.40 11.59
N ASP A 43 1.92 1.95 11.31
CA ASP A 43 1.11 2.67 12.30
C ASP A 43 0.60 1.74 13.41
N LEU A 44 0.35 0.48 13.09
CA LEU A 44 0.05 -0.58 14.06
C LEU A 44 1.29 -1.11 14.80
N GLY A 45 2.50 -0.67 14.46
CA GLY A 45 3.74 -1.17 15.07
C GLY A 45 4.12 -2.60 14.69
N LEU A 46 3.48 -3.18 13.66
CA LEU A 46 3.77 -4.55 13.19
C LEU A 46 5.15 -4.65 12.53
N PHE A 47 5.59 -3.56 11.91
CA PHE A 47 6.92 -3.44 11.31
C PHE A 47 7.58 -2.15 11.76
N ASN A 48 8.86 -2.23 12.14
CA ASN A 48 9.69 -1.04 12.27
C ASN A 48 10.27 -0.66 10.89
N ARG A 49 10.65 0.61 10.73
CA ARG A 49 11.23 1.11 9.46
C ARG A 49 12.38 0.24 8.97
N LYS A 50 13.26 -0.22 9.87
CA LYS A 50 14.44 -1.01 9.54
C LYS A 50 14.08 -2.35 8.86
N LYS A 51 13.11 -3.09 9.41
CA LYS A 51 12.62 -4.36 8.84
C LYS A 51 12.04 -4.19 7.43
N ILE A 52 11.31 -3.10 7.18
CA ILE A 52 10.74 -2.82 5.85
C ILE A 52 11.84 -2.61 4.81
N TRP A 53 12.94 -1.95 5.17
CA TRP A 53 14.09 -1.76 4.30
C TRP A 53 14.85 -3.06 4.05
N GLU A 54 15.09 -3.86 5.09
CA GLU A 54 15.75 -5.16 4.99
C GLU A 54 14.99 -6.12 4.04
N GLU A 55 13.66 -6.14 4.10
CA GLU A 55 12.84 -6.99 3.22
C GLU A 55 12.77 -6.49 1.76
N ARG A 56 13.01 -5.19 1.51
CA ARG A 56 13.08 -4.64 0.15
C ARG A 56 14.37 -5.02 -0.58
N GLU A 57 15.50 -5.11 0.13
CA GLU A 57 16.79 -5.45 -0.49
C GLU A 57 16.92 -6.92 -0.89
N ILE A 58 16.16 -7.82 -0.26
CA ILE A 58 16.15 -9.25 -0.59
C ILE A 58 15.58 -9.54 -2.01
N LYS A 59 14.96 -8.54 -2.66
CA LYS A 59 14.37 -8.68 -4.01
C LYS A 59 15.10 -7.94 -5.14
N LYS A 60 16.30 -7.40 -4.90
CA LYS A 60 17.22 -7.01 -5.97
C LYS A 60 18.18 -8.15 -6.29
#